data_AF-A0A7Y8HL20-F1
#
_entry.id   AF-A0A7Y8HL20-F1
#
_cell.length_a   1.000
_cell.length_b   1.000
_cell.length_c   1.000
_cell.angle_alpha   90.00
_cell.angle_beta   90.00
_cell.angle_gamma   90.00
#
_symmetry.space_group_name_H-M   'P 1'
#
loop_
_entity.id
_entity.type
_entity.pdbx_description
1 polymer ?
#
loop_
_entity_poly.entity_id
_entity_poly.type
_entity_poly.pdbx_seq_one_letter_code
_entity_poly.pdbx_strand_id
1 'polypeptide(L)'
;MKNLKQIIHYLNSHKHKIVDCWISESNVVRLFDKFKIESVFFKNNYGFSILDYFINAISDERKIGDCPNVKQFIFFLVSSNIKAHEIFAICINLRKN
;
A
#
# COMPACT_ATOMS: atom_id res chain seq x y z
N MET A 1 -18.19 -15.95 -8.58
CA MET A 1 -18.12 -14.47 -8.75
C MET A 1 -18.82 -13.63 -7.66
N LYS A 2 -19.72 -14.16 -6.80
CA LYS A 2 -20.35 -13.36 -5.72
C LYS A 2 -19.36 -12.80 -4.67
N ASN A 3 -18.22 -13.46 -4.48
CA ASN A 3 -17.24 -13.15 -3.43
C ASN A 3 -16.35 -11.93 -3.77
N LEU A 4 -15.88 -11.79 -5.03
CA LEU A 4 -14.97 -10.70 -5.42
C LEU A 4 -15.60 -9.31 -5.32
N LYS A 5 -16.85 -9.15 -5.78
CA LYS A 5 -17.57 -7.86 -5.66
C LYS A 5 -17.78 -7.45 -4.20
N GLN A 6 -18.03 -8.41 -3.31
CA GLN A 6 -18.17 -8.16 -1.88
C GLN A 6 -16.83 -7.76 -1.25
N ILE A 7 -15.73 -8.39 -1.66
CA ILE A 7 -14.37 -8.01 -1.24
C ILE A 7 -14.06 -6.58 -1.71
N ILE A 8 -14.29 -6.25 -2.98
CA ILE A 8 -14.05 -4.91 -3.53
C ILE A 8 -14.89 -3.86 -2.79
N HIS A 9 -16.15 -4.17 -2.52
CA HIS A 9 -17.02 -3.28 -1.74
C HIS A 9 -16.48 -3.08 -0.31
N TYR A 10 -16.08 -4.15 0.36
CA TYR A 10 -15.48 -4.08 1.70
C TYR A 10 -14.22 -3.22 1.71
N LEU A 11 -13.29 -3.46 0.78
CA LEU A 11 -12.03 -2.71 0.66
C LEU A 11 -12.30 -1.23 0.43
N ASN A 12 -13.26 -0.89 -0.43
CA ASN A 12 -13.65 0.50 -0.69
C ASN A 12 -14.28 1.18 0.52
N SER A 13 -15.13 0.49 1.27
CA SER A 13 -15.81 1.05 2.45
C SER A 13 -14.91 1.17 3.68
N HIS A 14 -13.76 0.48 3.71
CA HIS A 14 -12.86 0.43 4.88
C HIS A 14 -11.46 0.97 4.62
N LYS A 15 -11.22 1.72 3.54
CA LYS A 15 -9.88 2.19 3.14
C LYS A 15 -9.09 2.85 4.26
N HIS A 16 -9.71 3.77 5.00
CA HIS A 16 -9.04 4.45 6.12
C HIS A 16 -8.54 3.46 7.16
N LYS A 17 -9.42 2.57 7.61
CA LYS A 17 -9.08 1.55 8.60
C LYS A 17 -7.98 0.60 8.11
N ILE A 18 -8.05 0.17 6.85
CA ILE A 18 -7.05 -0.71 6.24
C ILE A 18 -5.68 -0.03 6.21
N VAL A 19 -5.61 1.22 5.76
CA VAL A 19 -4.34 1.97 5.71
C VAL A 19 -3.82 2.26 7.13
N ASP A 20 -4.70 2.58 8.08
CA ASP A 20 -4.33 2.79 9.49
C ASP A 20 -3.78 1.52 10.14
N CYS A 21 -4.41 0.37 9.91
CA CYS A 21 -3.87 -0.91 10.36
C CYS A 21 -2.53 -1.20 9.69
N TRP A 22 -2.41 -0.96 8.38
CA TRP A 22 -1.17 -1.21 7.63
C TRP A 22 0.01 -0.40 8.16
N ILE A 23 -0.14 0.91 8.38
CA ILE A 23 0.96 1.74 8.91
C ILE A 23 1.26 1.47 10.40
N SER A 24 0.34 0.82 11.12
CA SER A 24 0.50 0.46 12.53
C SER A 24 1.09 -0.94 12.74
N GLU A 25 1.27 -1.73 11.67
CA GLU A 25 1.92 -3.04 11.76
C GLU A 25 3.35 -2.89 12.27
N SER A 26 3.75 -3.68 13.27
CA SER A 26 5.03 -3.54 13.97
C SER A 26 6.26 -3.57 13.04
N ASN A 27 6.21 -4.38 11.98
CA ASN A 27 7.26 -4.42 10.97
C ASN A 27 7.30 -3.17 10.10
N VAL A 28 6.13 -2.58 9.79
CA VAL A 28 6.03 -1.34 9.00
C VAL A 28 6.53 -0.16 9.84
N VAL A 29 6.09 -0.05 11.08
CA VAL A 29 6.57 0.96 12.05
C VAL A 29 8.09 0.92 12.17
N ARG A 30 8.66 -0.27 12.40
CA ARG A 30 10.12 -0.45 12.50
C ARG A 30 10.87 0.00 11.24
N LEU A 31 10.31 -0.26 10.05
CA LEU A 31 10.92 0.17 8.79
C LEU A 31 10.78 1.68 8.60
N PHE A 32 9.65 2.27 8.97
CA PHE A 32 9.45 3.71 8.93
C PHE A 32 10.42 4.44 9.84
N ASP A 33 10.61 3.96 11.07
CA ASP A 33 11.62 4.50 12.00
C ASP A 33 13.03 4.41 11.42
N LYS A 34 13.41 3.23 10.88
CA LYS A 34 14.72 2.99 10.28
C LYS A 34 15.02 3.97 9.14
N PHE A 35 14.02 4.27 8.31
CA PHE A 35 14.18 5.12 7.12
C PHE A 35 13.69 6.55 7.31
N LYS A 36 13.31 6.93 8.55
CA LYS A 36 12.75 8.25 8.89
C LYS A 36 11.56 8.63 8.01
N ILE A 37 10.69 7.66 7.72
CA ILE A 37 9.45 7.87 6.98
C ILE A 37 8.37 8.25 7.99
N GLU A 38 7.74 9.40 7.80
CA GLU A 38 6.65 9.86 8.65
C GLU A 38 5.34 9.14 8.24
N SER A 39 4.67 8.48 9.20
CA SER A 39 3.53 7.60 8.93
C SER A 39 2.34 8.35 8.30
N VAL A 40 2.08 9.59 8.74
CA VAL A 40 1.00 10.41 8.19
C VAL A 40 1.34 10.86 6.78
N PHE A 41 2.58 11.29 6.54
CA PHE A 41 3.08 11.58 5.19
C PHE A 41 2.92 10.37 4.27
N PHE A 42 3.34 9.18 4.69
CA PHE A 42 3.20 7.98 3.88
C PHE A 42 1.73 7.66 3.58
N LYS A 43 0.87 7.66 4.61
CA LYS A 43 -0.56 7.41 4.47
C LYS A 43 -1.20 8.33 3.42
N ASN A 44 -0.95 9.62 3.53
CA ASN A 44 -1.59 10.65 2.71
C ASN A 44 -1.05 10.71 1.27
N ASN A 45 0.25 10.45 1.07
CA ASN A 45 0.88 10.56 -0.25
C ASN A 45 0.91 9.24 -1.02
N TYR A 46 0.93 8.10 -0.33
CA TYR A 46 1.15 6.79 -0.96
C TYR A 46 0.15 5.72 -0.52
N GLY A 47 -0.13 5.61 0.78
CA GLY A 47 -0.91 4.50 1.36
C GLY A 47 -2.26 4.30 0.67
N PHE A 48 -3.06 5.36 0.53
CA PHE A 48 -4.35 5.31 -0.17
C PHE A 48 -4.20 5.00 -1.67
N SER A 49 -3.22 5.61 -2.34
CA SER A 49 -2.98 5.37 -3.78
C SER A 49 -2.59 3.92 -4.07
N ILE A 50 -1.79 3.31 -3.19
CA ILE A 50 -1.37 1.91 -3.31
C ILE A 50 -2.58 0.98 -3.09
N LEU A 51 -3.40 1.26 -2.08
CA LEU A 51 -4.62 0.48 -1.83
C LEU A 51 -5.61 0.60 -3.00
N ASP A 52 -5.80 1.80 -3.54
CA ASP A 52 -6.65 2.03 -4.72
C ASP A 52 -6.12 1.30 -5.94
N TYR A 53 -4.81 1.28 -6.15
CA TYR A 53 -4.21 0.50 -7.23
C TYR A 53 -4.51 -0.99 -7.08
N PHE A 54 -4.36 -1.54 -5.87
CA PHE A 54 -4.68 -2.93 -5.58
C PHE A 54 -6.15 -3.25 -5.87
N ILE A 55 -7.08 -2.41 -5.38
CA ILE A 55 -8.53 -2.57 -5.62
C ILE A 55 -8.81 -2.55 -7.13
N ASN A 56 -8.27 -1.58 -7.87
CA ASN A 56 -8.50 -1.46 -9.31
C ASN A 56 -7.94 -2.64 -10.12
N ALA A 57 -6.79 -3.20 -9.70
CA ALA A 57 -6.19 -4.36 -10.33
C ALA A 57 -7.03 -5.63 -10.16
N ILE A 58 -7.67 -5.81 -8.99
CA ILE A 58 -8.55 -6.96 -8.75
C ILE A 58 -9.98 -6.74 -9.27
N SER A 59 -10.39 -5.50 -9.54
CA SER A 59 -11.67 -5.14 -10.16
C SER A 59 -11.70 -5.35 -11.68
N ASP A 60 -10.57 -5.72 -12.31
CA ASP A 60 -10.42 -5.82 -13.78
C ASP A 60 -10.63 -4.45 -14.50
N GLU A 61 -10.56 -3.35 -13.75
CA GLU A 61 -10.81 -1.98 -14.24
C GLU A 61 -9.53 -1.30 -14.78
N ARG A 62 -8.35 -1.94 -14.67
CA ARG A 62 -7.09 -1.46 -15.26
C ARG A 62 -6.22 -2.59 -15.78
N LYS A 63 -5.53 -2.35 -16.91
CA LYS A 63 -4.37 -3.15 -17.32
C LYS A 63 -3.25 -2.96 -16.29
N ILE A 64 -2.76 -4.06 -15.72
CA ILE A 64 -1.60 -4.10 -14.81
C ILE A 64 -0.41 -3.40 -15.50
N GLY A 65 0.16 -2.34 -14.88
CA GLY A 65 1.40 -1.69 -15.38
C GLY A 65 1.46 -0.15 -15.30
N ASP A 66 0.34 0.56 -15.23
CA ASP A 66 0.29 2.03 -15.28
C ASP A 66 -0.28 2.67 -14.02
N CYS A 67 0.46 2.57 -12.91
CA CYS A 67 0.24 3.45 -11.77
C CYS A 67 1.46 4.36 -11.54
N PRO A 68 1.36 5.64 -11.92
CA PRO A 68 2.41 6.64 -11.68
C PRO A 68 2.79 6.73 -10.20
N ASN A 69 1.83 6.57 -9.29
CA ASN A 69 2.03 6.74 -7.85
C ASN A 69 2.80 5.56 -7.23
N VAL A 70 2.57 4.33 -7.71
CA VAL A 70 3.37 3.16 -7.27
C VAL A 70 4.80 3.26 -7.81
N LYS A 71 4.97 3.70 -9.07
CA LYS A 71 6.31 3.94 -9.63
C LYS A 71 7.03 5.05 -8.86
N GLN A 72 6.36 6.16 -8.54
CA GLN A 72 6.93 7.23 -7.71
C GLN A 72 7.25 6.76 -6.29
N PHE A 73 6.40 5.94 -5.68
CA PHE A 73 6.68 5.36 -4.37
C PHE A 73 7.91 4.45 -4.40
N ILE A 74 7.98 3.53 -5.36
CA ILE A 74 9.17 2.68 -5.54
C ILE A 74 10.41 3.55 -5.81
N PHE A 75 10.29 4.60 -6.63
CA PHE A 75 11.38 5.53 -6.89
C PHE A 75 11.82 6.27 -5.62
N PHE A 76 10.88 6.76 -4.80
CA PHE A 76 11.17 7.38 -3.50
C PHE A 76 11.90 6.41 -2.57
N LEU A 77 11.45 5.16 -2.48
CA LEU A 77 12.06 4.15 -1.63
C LEU A 77 13.46 3.76 -2.08
N VAL A 78 13.67 3.58 -3.40
CA VAL A 78 14.97 3.30 -3.99
C VAL A 78 15.92 4.49 -3.80
N SER A 79 15.44 5.72 -3.98
CA SER A 79 16.19 6.96 -3.73
C SER A 79 16.57 7.11 -2.25
N SER A 80 15.78 6.50 -1.35
CA SER A 80 16.02 6.46 0.10
C SER A 80 16.89 5.27 0.54
N ASN A 81 17.51 4.57 -0.42
CA ASN A 81 18.41 3.43 -0.19
C ASN A 81 17.73 2.22 0.50
N ILE A 82 16.41 2.08 0.34
CA ILE A 82 15.61 0.98 0.89
C ILE A 82 15.74 -0.23 -0.03
N LYS A 83 16.08 -1.40 0.53
CA LYS A 83 16.30 -2.61 -0.26
C LYS A 83 14.97 -3.19 -0.73
N ALA A 84 14.99 -3.87 -1.88
CA ALA A 84 13.80 -4.48 -2.47
C ALA A 84 13.04 -5.42 -1.52
N HIS A 85 13.73 -6.17 -0.65
CA HIS A 85 13.08 -7.04 0.34
C HIS A 85 12.38 -6.27 1.48
N GLU A 86 12.83 -5.05 1.77
CA GLU A 86 12.21 -4.17 2.78
C GLU A 86 10.98 -3.48 2.20
N ILE A 87 11.04 -3.09 0.92
CA ILE A 87 9.88 -2.65 0.15
C ILE A 87 8.83 -3.76 0.12
N PHE A 88 9.25 -4.99 -0.17
CA PHE A 88 8.39 -6.15 -0.16
C PHE A 88 7.79 -6.41 1.23
N ALA A 89 8.57 -6.23 2.31
CA ALA A 89 8.08 -6.33 3.68
C ALA A 89 7.01 -5.28 3.99
N ILE A 90 7.16 -4.04 3.50
CA ILE A 90 6.13 -3.00 3.64
C ILE A 90 4.86 -3.44 2.90
N CYS A 91 4.98 -3.87 1.65
CA CYS A 91 3.84 -4.25 0.82
C CYS A 91 3.14 -5.54 1.29
N ILE A 92 3.85 -6.54 1.80
CA ILE A 92 3.24 -7.83 2.17
C ILE A 92 2.39 -7.73 3.44
N ASN A 93 2.66 -6.77 4.32
CA ASN A 93 1.81 -6.56 5.50
C ASN A 93 0.43 -5.97 5.14
N LEU A 94 0.25 -5.45 3.92
CA LEU A 94 -1.10 -5.14 3.41
C LEU A 94 -2.00 -6.38 3.36
N ARG A 95 -1.44 -7.56 3.11
CA ARG A 95 -2.18 -8.84 3.00
C ARG A 95 -2.84 -9.29 4.32
N LYS A 96 -2.41 -8.77 5.47
CA LYS A 96 -2.92 -9.18 6.78
C LYS A 96 -4.27 -8.55 7.14
N ASN A 97 -4.73 -7.58 6.37
CA ASN A 97 -6.02 -6.90 6.51
C ASN A 97 -7.01 -7.40 5.45
#